data_AF-A0A6J4R7C4-F1
#
_entry.id   AF-A0A6J4R7C4-F1
#
_cell.length_a   1.000
_cell.length_b   1.000
_cell.length_c   1.000
_cell.angle_alpha   90.00
_cell.angle_beta   90.00
_cell.angle_gamma   90.00
#
_symmetry.space_group_name_H-M   'P 1'
#
loop_
_entity.id
_entity.type
_entity.pdbx_description
1 polymer ?
#
loop_
_entity_poly.entity_id
_entity_poly.type
_entity_poly.pdbx_seq_one_letter_code
_entity_poly.pdbx_strand_id
1 'polypeptide(L)' 'MEGEPESCQPGTVKDPTDTSAWFAAYAPAMPRTPRAAVGVLVVRAGAGGETAAPVARQVLQAVLARG' A
#
# COMPACT_ATOMS: atom_id res chain seq x y z
N MET A 1 -28.19 -26.93 -0.15
CA MET A 1 -28.40 -25.61 0.48
C MET A 1 -27.19 -24.78 0.11
N GLU A 2 -27.24 -24.21 -1.09
CA GLU A 2 -26.23 -23.28 -1.59
C GLU A 2 -26.27 -22.00 -0.75
N GLY A 3 -25.15 -21.66 -0.10
CA GLY A 3 -24.98 -20.42 0.65
C GLY A 3 -24.61 -19.31 -0.31
N GLU A 4 -25.40 -18.23 -0.29
CA GLU A 4 -25.36 -17.12 -1.22
C GLU A 4 -24.01 -16.39 -1.28
N PRO A 5 -23.64 -15.82 -2.45
CA PRO A 5 -22.42 -15.02 -2.59
C PRO A 5 -22.53 -13.75 -1.75
N GLU A 6 -21.58 -13.51 -0.85
CA GLU A 6 -21.49 -12.27 -0.07
C GLU A 6 -21.44 -11.06 -1.01
N SER A 7 -22.58 -10.38 -1.11
CA SER A 7 -22.77 -9.11 -1.78
C SER A 7 -21.97 -8.02 -1.05
N CYS A 8 -21.19 -7.23 -1.79
CA CYS A 8 -20.57 -6.00 -1.29
C CYS A 8 -21.68 -5.05 -0.80
N GLN A 9 -21.93 -5.01 0.51
CA GLN A 9 -22.94 -4.14 1.11
C GLN A 9 -22.48 -2.67 1.07
N PRO A 10 -23.19 -1.77 0.36
CA PRO A 10 -22.92 -0.34 0.40
C PRO A 10 -23.58 0.26 1.65
N GLY A 11 -22.95 0.12 2.81
CA GLY A 11 -23.58 0.56 4.07
C GLY A 11 -22.66 0.90 5.23
N THR A 12 -21.36 0.64 5.14
CA THR A 12 -20.40 1.17 6.12
C THR A 12 -19.82 2.46 5.55
N VAL A 13 -20.22 3.59 6.13
CA VAL A 13 -19.46 4.84 6.00
C VAL A 13 -18.07 4.50 6.53
N LYS A 14 -17.13 4.20 5.62
CA LYS A 14 -15.71 4.06 5.98
C LYS A 14 -15.30 5.43 6.47
N ASP A 15 -15.23 5.62 7.78
CA ASP A 15 -14.63 6.80 8.35
C ASP A 15 -13.20 6.88 7.76
N PRO A 16 -12.91 7.90 6.92
CA PRO A 16 -11.62 7.98 6.24
C PRO A 16 -10.47 8.22 7.23
N THR A 17 -10.78 8.65 8.47
CA THR A 17 -9.80 8.83 9.54
C THR A 17 -9.49 7.52 10.29
N ASP A 18 -10.37 6.50 10.21
CA ASP A 18 -10.14 5.19 10.83
C ASP A 18 -9.39 4.21 9.90
N THR A 19 -9.16 4.62 8.65
CA THR A 19 -8.43 3.81 7.68
C THR A 19 -6.93 4.09 7.80
N SER A 20 -6.16 3.05 8.12
CA SER A 20 -4.70 3.12 8.04
C SER A 20 -4.24 2.96 6.58
N ALA A 21 -3.40 3.89 6.12
CA ALA A 21 -2.84 3.86 4.78
C ALA A 21 -1.60 2.97 4.78
N TRP A 22 -1.66 1.83 4.09
CA TRP A 22 -0.53 0.91 3.97
C TRP A 22 -0.14 0.68 2.52
N PHE A 23 1.16 0.55 2.26
CA PHE A 23 1.72 0.29 0.94
C PHE A 23 3.00 -0.54 1.06
N ALA A 24 3.11 -1.59 0.26
CA ALA A 24 4.31 -2.43 0.19
C ALA A 24 4.82 -2.47 -1.26
N ALA A 25 6.13 -2.31 -1.45
CA ALA A 25 6.76 -2.36 -2.76
C ALA A 25 8.19 -2.88 -2.69
N TYR A 26 8.72 -3.28 -3.83
CA TYR A 26 10.11 -3.68 -4.00
C TYR A 26 10.70 -3.07 -5.27
N ALA A 27 12.03 -2.90 -5.30
CA ALA A 27 12.73 -2.41 -6.47
C ALA A 27 14.19 -2.91 -6.53
N PRO A 28 14.80 -2.98 -7.73
CA PRO A 28 14.19 -2.79 -9.05
C PRO A 28 13.19 -3.91 -9.41
N ALA A 29 12.23 -3.60 -10.27
CA ALA A 29 11.37 -4.62 -10.87
C ALA A 29 12.12 -5.42 -11.95
N MET A 30 11.55 -6.55 -12.35
CA MET A 30 12.09 -7.36 -13.44
C MET A 30 12.28 -6.52 -14.74
N PRO A 31 13.32 -6.79 -15.55
CA PRO A 31 14.21 -7.95 -15.54
C PRO A 31 15.42 -7.85 -14.60
N ARG A 32 15.55 -6.79 -13.80
CA ARG A 32 16.65 -6.66 -12.84
C ARG A 32 16.34 -7.41 -11.54
N THR A 33 17.40 -7.84 -10.85
CA THR A 33 17.27 -8.49 -9.54
C THR A 33 16.78 -7.47 -8.50
N PRO A 34 15.68 -7.72 -7.78
CA PRO A 34 15.20 -6.83 -6.73
C PRO A 34 16.23 -6.76 -5.60
N ARG A 35 16.55 -5.55 -5.14
CA ARG A 35 17.60 -5.29 -4.13
C ARG A 35 17.04 -4.74 -2.82
N ALA A 36 15.85 -4.15 -2.86
CA ALA A 36 15.20 -3.52 -1.72
C ALA A 36 13.70 -3.80 -1.70
N ALA A 37 13.16 -3.97 -0.49
CA ALA A 37 11.72 -4.02 -0.21
C ALA A 37 11.39 -2.98 0.86
N VAL A 38 10.22 -2.33 0.73
CA VAL A 38 9.77 -1.24 1.61
C VAL A 38 8.29 -1.48 1.93
N GLY A 39 7.97 -1.45 3.22
CA GLY A 39 6.60 -1.38 3.74
C GLY A 39 6.38 -0.04 4.44
N VAL A 40 5.32 0.67 4.07
CA VAL A 40 4.92 1.94 4.68
C VAL A 40 3.55 1.75 5.30
N LEU A 41 3.42 2.12 6.58
CA LEU A 41 2.15 2.19 7.30
C LEU A 41 2.02 3.61 7.87
N VAL A 42 0.97 4.30 7.48
CA VAL A 42 0.61 5.62 8.02
C VAL A 42 -0.74 5.47 8.70
N VAL A 43 -0.72 5.60 10.03
CA VAL A 43 -1.89 5.43 10.89
C VAL A 43 -2.85 6.59 10.67
N ARG A 44 -4.16 6.30 10.54
CA ARG A 44 -5.24 7.29 10.35
C ARG A 44 -5.05 8.25 9.16
N ALA A 45 -4.56 7.71 8.04
CA ALA A 45 -4.18 8.52 6.87
C ALA A 45 -4.93 8.15 5.59
N GLY A 46 -6.06 7.43 5.70
CA GLY A 46 -6.95 7.15 4.58
C GLY A 46 -6.39 6.10 3.62
N ALA A 47 -6.51 6.36 2.32
CA ALA A 47 -6.14 5.41 1.26
C ALA A 47 -4.61 5.22 1.13
N GLY A 48 -4.15 3.97 1.19
CA GLY A 48 -2.72 3.59 1.07
C GLY A 48 -2.03 4.06 -0.21
N GLY A 49 -2.74 4.05 -1.33
CA GLY A 49 -2.18 4.36 -2.65
C GLY A 49 -1.79 5.83 -2.83
N GLU A 50 -2.52 6.77 -2.24
CA GLU A 50 -2.23 8.21 -2.37
C GLU A 50 -1.26 8.70 -1.30
N THR A 51 -1.32 8.15 -0.08
CA THR A 51 -0.51 8.63 1.05
C THR A 51 0.77 7.82 1.26
N ALA A 52 0.69 6.49 1.28
CA ALA A 52 1.83 5.63 1.63
C ALA A 52 2.74 5.32 0.42
N ALA A 53 2.20 5.32 -0.80
CA ALA A 53 2.99 5.05 -2.01
C ALA A 53 4.05 6.12 -2.35
N PRO A 54 3.77 7.45 -2.24
CA PRO A 54 4.79 8.47 -2.47
C PRO A 54 5.95 8.40 -1.46
N VAL A 55 5.64 8.05 -0.20
CA VAL A 55 6.66 7.81 0.83
C VAL A 55 7.54 6.63 0.44
N ALA A 56 6.93 5.51 0.04
CA ALA A 56 7.67 4.33 -0.41
C ALA A 56 8.57 4.64 -1.62
N ARG A 57 8.11 5.47 -2.56
CA ARG A 57 8.92 5.93 -3.70
C ARG A 57 10.18 6.67 -3.26
N GLN A 58 10.06 7.64 -2.34
CA GLN A 58 11.21 8.40 -1.86
C GLN A 58 12.25 7.50 -1.17
N VAL A 59 11.79 6.54 -0.36
CA VAL A 59 12.66 5.55 0.30
C VAL A 59 13.37 4.69 -0.74
N LEU A 60 12.63 4.10 -1.69
CA LEU A 60 13.21 3.27 -2.75
C LEU A 60 14.22 4.05 -3.59
N GLN A 61 13.95 5.31 -3.94
CA GLN A 61 14.89 6.16 -4.68
C GLN A 61 16.17 6.41 -3.90
N ALA A 62 16.07 6.73 -2.60
CA ALA A 62 17.23 6.94 -1.75
C ALA A 62 18.08 5.67 -1.57
N VAL A 63 17.43 4.50 -1.49
CA VAL A 63 18.12 3.21 -1.39
C VAL A 63 18.81 2.85 -2.70
N LEU A 64 18.14 3.03 -3.84
CA LEU A 64 18.72 2.71 -5.16
C LEU A 64 19.80 3.68 -5.61
N ALA A 65 19.78 4.94 -5.16
CA ALA A 65 20.86 5.90 -5.44
C ALA A 65 22.16 5.58 -4.68
N ARG A 66 22.09 4.73 -3.64
CA ARG A 66 23.22 4.37 -2.78
C ARG A 66 23.90 3.04 -3.13
N GLY A 67 23.32 2.23 -4.01
CA GLY A 67 23.78 0.87 -4.27
C GLY A 67 24.00 0.56 -5.73
#